data_AF-A0A2Z5JRS2-F1
#
_entry.id   AF-A0A2Z5JRS2-F1
#
_cell.length_a   1.000
_cell.length_b   1.000
_cell.length_c   1.000
_cell.angle_alpha   90.00
_cell.angle_beta   90.00
_cell.angle_gamma   90.00
#
_symmetry.space_group_name_H-M   'P 1'
#
loop_
_entity.id
_entity.type
_entity.pdbx_description
1 polymer ?
#
loop_
_entity_poly.entity_id
_entity_poly.type
_entity_poly.pdbx_seq_one_letter_code
_entity_poly.pdbx_strand_id
1 'polypeptide(L)' 'MARNLRVPRVHAALKQEGAGCGRRRIARLMQAAGLQGRHRRRRHVTTVPESPGCNPASEW' A
#
# COMPACT_ATOMS: atom_id res chain seq x y z
N MET A 1 17.88 -6.25 -3.85
CA MET A 1 16.74 -5.81 -3.01
C MET A 1 16.15 -4.52 -3.58
N ALA A 2 15.06 -4.58 -4.36
CA ALA A 2 14.38 -3.38 -4.85
C ALA A 2 12.93 -3.37 -4.34
N ARG A 3 12.57 -2.35 -3.56
CA ARG A 3 11.21 -2.18 -3.03
C ARG A 3 10.30 -1.64 -4.12
N ASN A 4 9.34 -2.46 -4.54
CA ASN A 4 8.39 -2.15 -5.60
C ASN A 4 7.22 -1.30 -5.07
N LEU A 5 7.35 0.04 -5.16
CA LEU A 5 6.30 1.01 -4.80
C LEU A 5 5.44 1.38 -6.02
N ARG A 6 4.16 1.71 -5.79
CA ARG A 6 3.25 2.18 -6.87
C ARG A 6 3.17 3.71 -6.81
N VAL A 7 2.97 4.38 -7.95
CA VAL A 7 2.78 5.84 -8.08
C VAL A 7 1.86 6.44 -6.99
N PRO A 8 0.67 5.88 -6.67
CA PRO A 8 -0.17 6.43 -5.59
C PRO A 8 0.45 6.30 -4.20
N ARG A 9 1.26 5.27 -3.93
CA ARG A 9 1.96 5.12 -2.64
C ARG A 9 3.16 6.07 -2.53
N VAL A 10 3.90 6.24 -3.63
CA VAL A 10 5.00 7.22 -3.70
C VAL A 10 4.45 8.64 -3.55
N HIS A 11 3.33 8.95 -4.19
CA HIS A 11 2.64 10.24 -4.03
C HIS A 11 2.14 10.46 -2.59
N ALA A 12 1.59 9.43 -1.95
CA ALA A 12 1.14 9.53 -0.58
C ALA A 12 2.31 9.79 0.39
N ALA A 13 3.43 9.07 0.23
CA ALA A 13 4.63 9.26 1.03
C ALA A 13 5.22 10.67 0.82
N LEU A 14 5.40 11.10 -0.43
CA LEU A 14 5.91 12.44 -0.74
C LEU A 14 4.98 13.55 -0.22
N LYS A 15 3.65 13.34 -0.28
CA LYS A 15 2.69 14.30 0.29
C LYS A 15 2.80 14.37 1.82
N GLN A 16 3.04 13.26 2.51
CA GLN A 16 3.26 13.24 3.96
C GLN A 16 4.58 13.91 4.36
N GLU A 17 5.62 13.79 3.53
CA GLU A 17 6.91 14.46 3.71
C GLU A 17 6.88 15.95 3.27
N GLY A 18 5.72 16.47 2.84
CA GLY A 18 5.57 17.87 2.42
C GLY A 18 6.06 18.17 0.99
N ALA A 19 6.54 17.16 0.26
CA ALA A 19 6.96 17.29 -1.12
C ALA A 19 5.73 17.25 -2.07
N GLY A 20 5.29 18.44 -2.50
CA GLY A 20 4.18 18.64 -3.45
C GLY A 20 4.50 18.18 -4.89
N CYS A 21 4.79 16.91 -5.09
CA CYS A 21 5.02 16.34 -6.41
C CYS A 21 3.71 15.78 -6.99
N GLY A 22 3.20 16.40 -8.04
CA GLY A 22 2.00 15.92 -8.74
C GLY A 22 2.16 14.48 -9.26
N ARG A 23 1.06 13.71 -9.25
CA ARG A 23 1.02 12.29 -9.63
C ARG A 23 1.68 11.99 -10.99
N ARG A 24 1.57 12.91 -11.96
CA ARG A 24 2.21 12.82 -13.29
C ARG A 24 3.74 12.95 -13.24
N ARG A 25 4.29 13.82 -12.37
CA ARG A 25 5.74 13.98 -12.18
C ARG A 25 6.34 12.72 -11.59
N ILE A 26 5.67 12.14 -10.59
CA ILE A 26 6.08 10.89 -9.96
C ILE A 26 6.06 9.73 -10.96
N ALA A 27 5.03 9.64 -11.80
CA ALA A 27 4.97 8.62 -12.85
C ALA A 27 6.15 8.71 -13.82
N ARG A 28 6.54 9.92 -14.24
CA ARG A 28 7.71 10.15 -15.09
C ARG A 28 9.03 9.75 -14.41
N LEU A 29 9.22 10.15 -13.15
CA LEU A 29 10.41 9.79 -12.38
C LEU A 29 10.51 8.27 -12.17
N MET A 30 9.39 7.62 -11.85
CA MET A 30 9.34 6.16 -11.72
C MET A 30 9.64 5.47 -13.06
N GLN A 31 9.12 5.98 -14.17
CA GLN A 31 9.40 5.45 -15.50
C GLN A 31 10.88 5.59 -15.87
N ALA A 32 11.48 6.77 -15.65
CA ALA A 32 12.90 7.02 -15.92
C ALA A 32 13.83 6.16 -15.06
N ALA A 33 13.42 5.86 -13.82
CA ALA A 33 14.16 4.98 -12.91
C ALA A 33 13.90 3.48 -13.13
N GLY A 34 13.10 3.09 -14.14
CA GLY A 34 12.73 1.69 -14.37
C GLY A 34 11.84 1.08 -13.27
N LEU A 35 11.26 1.91 -12.41
CA LEU A 35 10.41 1.48 -11.30
C LEU A 35 8.98 1.25 -11.79
N GLN A 36 8.58 -0.02 -11.85
CA GLN A 36 7.21 -0.40 -12.21
C GLN A 36 6.40 -0.83 -11.00
N GLY A 37 5.15 -0.35 -10.94
CA GLY A 37 4.24 -0.70 -9.86
C GLY A 37 3.63 -2.09 -10.04
N ARG A 38 4.04 -3.07 -9.22
CA ARG A 38 3.37 -4.39 -9.20
C ARG A 38 1.94 -4.26 -8.64
N HIS A 39 0.93 -4.59 -9.44
CA HIS A 39 -0.43 -4.83 -8.92
C HIS A 39 -0.45 -6.17 -8.20
N ARG A 40 -0.36 -6.16 -6.86
CA ARG A 40 -0.67 -7.37 -6.09
C ARG A 40 -2.18 -7.60 -6.26
N ARG A 41 -2.59 -8.65 -6.98
CA ARG A 41 -3.99 -9.10 -7.00
C ARG A 41 -4.42 -9.24 -5.53
N ARG A 42 -5.50 -8.56 -5.16
CA ARG A 42 -6.13 -8.80 -3.86
C ARG A 42 -6.60 -10.25 -3.88
N ARG A 43 -6.11 -11.06 -2.95
CA ARG A 43 -6.68 -12.40 -2.74
C ARG A 43 -8.02 -12.19 -2.04
N HIS A 44 -9.01 -13.02 -2.38
CA HIS A 44 -10.23 -13.08 -1.60
C HIS A 44 -9.86 -13.53 -0.19
N VAL A 45 -10.18 -12.71 0.81
CA VAL A 45 -9.93 -13.04 2.22
C VAL A 45 -11.12 -13.89 2.67
N THR A 46 -10.93 -15.21 2.72
CA THR A 46 -11.99 -16.14 3.16
C THR A 46 -12.09 -16.22 4.68
N THR A 47 -11.03 -15.82 5.41
CA THR A 47 -10.96 -15.88 6.87
C THR A 47 -10.65 -14.48 7.40
N VAL A 48 -11.62 -13.85 8.06
CA VAL A 48 -11.39 -12.65 8.86
C VAL A 48 -10.82 -13.15 10.20
N PRO A 49 -9.62 -12.72 10.61
CA PRO A 49 -9.10 -13.08 11.92
C PRO A 49 -10.03 -12.53 12.99
N GLU A 50 -10.38 -13.38 13.95
CA GLU A 50 -11.14 -12.99 15.14
C GLU A 50 -10.47 -11.77 15.79
N SER A 51 -11.26 -10.74 16.08
CA SER A 51 -10.77 -9.57 16.80
C SER A 51 -10.24 -10.01 18.16
N PRO A 52 -9.01 -9.62 18.56
CA PRO A 52 -8.48 -9.94 19.89
C PRO A 52 -9.37 -9.29 20.96
N GLY A 53 -10.28 -10.09 21.53
CA GLY A 53 -11.29 -9.62 22.48
C GLY A 53 -12.66 -10.28 22.34
N CYS A 54 -12.95 -10.96 21.22
CA CYS A 54 -14.18 -11.74 21.08
C CYS A 54 -13.92 -13.20 21.46
N ASN A 55 -13.62 -13.49 22.73
CA ASN A 55 -13.64 -14.87 23.22
C ASN A 55 -15.07 -15.24 23.63
N PRO A 56 -15.86 -15.96 22.81
CA PRO A 56 -17.24 -16.35 23.19
C PRO A 56 -17.28 -17.38 24.33
N ALA A 57 -16.14 -17.83 24.86
CA ALA A 57 -16.08 -18.86 25.90
C ALA A 57 -16.23 -18.33 27.34
N SER A 58 -16.50 -17.04 27.56
CA SER A 58 -16.66 -16.47 28.91
C SER A 58 -18.11 -16.35 29.41
N GLU A 59 -19.07 -17.01 28.76
CA GLU A 59 -20.49 -16.99 29.14
C GLU A 59 -20.96 -18.38 29.62
N TRP A 60 -20.55 -18.77 30.84
CA TRP A 60 -21.15 -19.87 31.61
C TRP A 60 -21.20 -19.49 33.09
#